data_AF-A0AAD8ZWP0-F1
#
_entry.id   AF-A0AAD8ZWP0-F1
#
_cell.length_a   1.000
_cell.length_b   1.000
_cell.length_c   1.000
_cell.angle_alpha   90.00
_cell.angle_beta   90.00
_cell.angle_gamma   90.00
#
_symmetry.space_group_name_H-M   'P 1'
#
loop_
_entity.id
_entity.type
_entity.pdbx_description
1 polymer ?
#
loop_
_entity_poly.entity_id
_entity_poly.type
_entity_poly.pdbx_seq_one_letter_code
_entity_poly.pdbx_strand_id
1 'polypeptide(L)'
;MALAASRLKALLSPVLHCKPTRLFARYNVAAKTAQLSKSGLRLYCVRMDSTGVLFRQLFEPESCTYTYLLADADTKEAVLIDPVLETVDRDLKLINELGLKLKVAANTHCHADHITGSGLLKQKVFGLKSAISKNSGATADIMLSDGDTISFGKHSLTVRETPGHTDGCVTYVTGDQSMAFTGDALLIRGCGRTDFQQGCSQKLYKSVHQRIFTLPGHCLLYPGHDYKGQTVSTVDEETKFNPRLTKPLDEFVKIMNNLNLPKPAKIDIAVPANLLHIHLPSGGRRDQRSCAHRPGSGDSGRDLKLINELGLKLKVAGCSQKLYKSVHQRIFTLPGHCLLYPRHDYKGDRLSTVDEETKFNPRLTKPLDEFVKIMNNLNLPKPAKIGTVLFCSYCMNSRKYQ
;
A
#
# COMPACT_ATOMS: atom_id res chain seq x y z
N MET A 1 -48.21 -25.44 -58.61
CA MET A 1 -48.64 -24.15 -59.20
C MET A 1 -47.58 -23.11 -58.83
N ALA A 2 -46.53 -23.04 -59.64
CA ALA A 2 -46.33 -22.04 -60.70
C ALA A 2 -45.61 -20.81 -60.11
N LEU A 3 -44.29 -20.71 -60.26
CA LEU A 3 -43.52 -20.28 -61.46
C LEU A 3 -43.30 -18.76 -61.49
N ALA A 4 -42.06 -18.37 -61.17
CA ALA A 4 -41.24 -17.39 -61.89
C ALA A 4 -39.83 -17.51 -61.28
N ALA A 5 -38.92 -18.37 -61.75
CA ALA A 5 -38.17 -18.30 -63.02
C ALA A 5 -37.50 -16.92 -63.21
N SER A 6 -36.22 -16.75 -63.51
CA SER A 6 -35.09 -17.66 -63.78
C SER A 6 -33.95 -16.74 -64.28
N ARG A 7 -32.68 -17.06 -63.98
CA ARG A 7 -31.49 -16.99 -64.87
C ARG A 7 -30.21 -16.99 -64.01
N LEU A 8 -29.13 -17.71 -64.29
CA LEU A 8 -28.87 -18.95 -65.02
C LEU A 8 -27.38 -19.31 -64.75
N LYS A 9 -27.11 -20.54 -64.27
CA LYS A 9 -25.99 -21.47 -64.61
C LYS A 9 -24.52 -20.98 -64.56
N ALA A 10 -23.52 -21.73 -64.10
CA ALA A 10 -23.23 -23.18 -64.19
C ALA A 10 -22.36 -23.63 -63.00
N LEU A 11 -22.63 -24.74 -62.28
CA LEU A 11 -22.36 -26.16 -62.57
C LEU A 11 -20.87 -26.53 -62.72
N LEU A 12 -20.28 -27.13 -61.66
CA LEU A 12 -19.74 -28.51 -61.60
C LEU A 12 -18.74 -28.68 -60.44
N SER A 13 -19.01 -29.65 -59.56
CA SER A 13 -18.04 -30.31 -58.67
C SER A 13 -17.39 -31.49 -59.44
N PRO A 14 -16.20 -32.04 -59.08
CA PRO A 14 -16.07 -32.82 -57.84
C PRO A 14 -14.69 -32.82 -57.13
N VAL A 15 -14.74 -33.27 -55.88
CA VAL A 15 -13.70 -33.84 -54.99
C VAL A 15 -12.38 -34.25 -55.66
N LEU A 16 -11.24 -33.74 -55.14
CA LEU A 16 -9.95 -34.43 -55.08
C LEU A 16 -9.07 -33.89 -53.93
N HIS A 17 -8.37 -34.80 -53.27
CA HIS A 17 -7.45 -34.60 -52.16
C HIS A 17 -6.27 -33.66 -52.50
N CYS A 18 -5.81 -32.81 -51.55
CA CYS A 18 -4.42 -32.76 -51.04
C CYS A 18 -4.15 -31.52 -50.13
N LYS A 19 -3.73 -31.79 -48.88
CA LYS A 19 -2.88 -31.03 -47.92
C LYS A 19 -3.04 -29.50 -47.68
N PRO A 20 -2.99 -29.04 -46.41
CA PRO A 20 -3.05 -27.63 -46.05
C PRO A 20 -1.72 -26.90 -46.24
N THR A 21 -1.75 -25.81 -47.00
CA THR A 21 -0.65 -24.83 -47.12
C THR A 21 -0.66 -23.85 -45.95
N ARG A 22 0.56 -23.56 -45.51
CA ARG A 22 0.97 -22.79 -44.33
C ARG A 22 0.79 -21.29 -44.53
N LEU A 23 0.39 -20.59 -43.47
CA LEU A 23 0.93 -19.27 -43.13
C LEU A 23 0.87 -19.07 -41.61
N PHE A 24 1.88 -19.62 -40.93
CA PHE A 24 2.28 -19.21 -39.58
C PHE A 24 3.68 -18.60 -39.73
N ALA A 25 3.78 -17.28 -39.57
CA ALA A 25 5.05 -16.58 -39.43
C ALA A 25 5.62 -16.88 -38.03
N ARG A 26 6.55 -17.83 -37.97
CA ARG A 26 7.43 -18.04 -36.81
C ARG A 26 8.66 -17.16 -37.00
N TYR A 27 8.86 -16.20 -36.09
CA TYR A 27 10.14 -15.52 -35.95
C TYR A 27 11.16 -16.50 -35.35
N ASN A 28 12.21 -16.79 -36.13
CA ASN A 28 13.35 -17.61 -35.75
C ASN A 28 14.29 -16.82 -34.82
N VAL A 29 14.55 -17.34 -33.63
CA VAL A 29 15.77 -17.03 -32.87
C VAL A 29 16.69 -18.23 -33.01
N ALA A 30 17.52 -18.22 -34.06
CA ALA A 30 18.58 -19.20 -34.24
C ALA A 30 19.84 -18.71 -33.52
N ALA A 31 20.41 -19.63 -32.74
CA ALA A 31 21.62 -19.51 -31.98
C ALA A 31 22.84 -19.04 -32.80
N LYS A 32 23.67 -18.20 -32.20
CA LYS A 32 25.10 -18.09 -32.50
C LYS A 32 25.88 -17.85 -31.21
N THR A 33 26.45 -18.91 -30.68
CA THR A 33 27.63 -18.87 -29.82
C THR A 33 28.87 -18.80 -30.72
N ALA A 34 29.70 -17.78 -30.54
CA ALA A 34 31.09 -17.78 -30.97
C ALA A 34 31.93 -17.18 -29.82
N GLN A 35 32.94 -17.94 -29.42
CA GLN A 35 33.82 -17.69 -28.28
C GLN A 35 34.98 -16.74 -28.63
N LEU A 36 35.42 -16.02 -27.59
CA LEU A 36 36.76 -15.47 -27.32
C LEU A 36 37.22 -14.15 -27.98
N SER A 37 37.34 -13.09 -27.15
CA SER A 37 38.65 -12.47 -26.87
C SER A 37 38.64 -11.70 -25.53
N LYS A 38 39.81 -11.68 -24.88
CA LYS A 38 40.10 -11.01 -23.60
C LYS A 38 40.03 -9.48 -23.71
N SER A 39 39.88 -8.85 -22.54
CA SER A 39 39.94 -7.40 -22.25
C SER A 39 38.80 -6.51 -22.75
N GLY A 40 38.10 -5.89 -21.79
CA GLY A 40 37.13 -4.82 -22.03
C GLY A 40 35.88 -5.02 -21.18
N LEU A 41 35.73 -4.24 -20.11
CA LEU A 41 34.46 -4.08 -19.40
C LEU A 41 33.36 -3.77 -20.42
N ARG A 42 32.44 -4.73 -20.64
CA ARG A 42 31.16 -4.42 -21.30
C ARG A 42 30.12 -4.37 -20.20
N LEU A 43 29.92 -3.16 -19.69
CA LEU A 43 28.79 -2.82 -18.83
C LEU A 43 27.53 -3.08 -19.65
N TYR A 44 26.87 -4.21 -19.45
CA TYR A 44 25.52 -4.44 -19.96
C TYR A 44 24.57 -3.57 -19.13
N CYS A 45 24.55 -2.27 -19.40
CA CYS A 45 23.46 -1.42 -18.99
C CYS A 45 22.29 -1.74 -19.91
N VAL A 46 21.62 -2.87 -19.63
CA VAL A 46 20.24 -3.01 -20.06
C VAL A 46 19.51 -1.96 -19.23
N ARG A 47 19.19 -0.81 -19.84
CA ARG A 47 18.10 0.02 -19.35
C ARG A 47 16.88 -0.89 -19.45
N MET A 48 16.57 -1.58 -18.35
CA MET A 48 15.24 -2.09 -18.12
C MET A 48 14.35 -0.86 -18.27
N ASP A 49 13.54 -0.85 -19.32
CA ASP A 49 12.44 0.11 -19.43
C ASP A 49 11.61 -0.10 -18.16
N SER A 50 11.81 0.76 -17.17
CA SER A 50 11.03 0.72 -15.94
C SER A 50 9.68 1.34 -16.27
N THR A 51 8.84 0.55 -16.94
CA THR A 51 7.48 0.93 -17.31
C THR A 51 6.60 1.11 -16.08
N GLY A 52 7.02 0.61 -14.91
CA GLY A 52 6.26 0.64 -13.67
C GLY A 52 6.52 1.89 -12.82
N VAL A 53 5.45 2.38 -12.21
CA VAL A 53 5.49 3.29 -11.05
C VAL A 53 6.27 2.61 -9.91
N LEU A 54 7.23 3.33 -9.32
CA LEU A 54 7.75 2.95 -8.00
C LEU A 54 6.64 3.21 -6.98
N PHE A 55 6.22 2.17 -6.26
CA PHE A 55 5.12 2.24 -5.30
C PHE A 55 5.55 1.75 -3.91
N ARG A 56 5.19 2.50 -2.86
CA ARG A 56 5.29 2.05 -1.45
C ARG A 56 4.00 2.39 -0.71
N GLN A 57 3.50 1.42 0.03
CA GLN A 57 2.45 1.60 1.03
C GLN A 57 3.11 1.60 2.41
N LEU A 58 2.85 2.64 3.19
CA LEU A 58 3.36 2.86 4.54
C LEU A 58 2.19 2.87 5.51
N PHE A 59 2.40 2.44 6.75
CA PHE A 59 1.33 2.32 7.73
C PHE A 59 1.64 3.14 8.98
N GLU A 60 0.64 3.84 9.51
CA GLU A 60 0.72 4.52 10.81
C GLU A 60 -0.19 3.77 11.81
N PRO A 61 0.36 3.11 12.83
CA PRO A 61 -0.39 2.17 13.65
C PRO A 61 -1.37 2.79 14.65
N GLU A 62 -1.24 4.05 15.04
CA GLU A 62 -2.15 4.70 15.99
C GLU A 62 -3.51 4.99 15.36
N SER A 63 -3.51 5.55 14.15
CA SER A 63 -4.71 5.86 13.36
C SER A 63 -5.13 4.73 12.41
N CYS A 64 -4.25 3.75 12.19
CA CYS A 64 -4.38 2.73 11.16
C CYS A 64 -4.43 3.30 9.73
N THR A 65 -3.73 4.42 9.51
CA THR A 65 -3.67 5.11 8.22
C THR A 65 -2.68 4.46 7.28
N TYR A 66 -3.06 4.34 6.01
CA TYR A 66 -2.13 4.09 4.92
C TYR A 66 -1.70 5.39 4.24
N THR A 67 -0.39 5.58 4.17
CA THR A 67 0.26 6.62 3.35
C THR A 67 0.86 5.98 2.11
N TYR A 68 0.64 6.58 0.93
CA TYR A 68 1.09 6.01 -0.34
C TYR A 68 2.12 6.89 -1.03
N LEU A 69 3.31 6.34 -1.31
CA LEU A 69 4.36 6.98 -2.08
C LEU A 69 4.39 6.39 -3.48
N LEU A 70 4.18 7.24 -4.49
CA LEU A 70 4.31 6.89 -5.90
C LEU A 70 5.41 7.73 -6.52
N ALA A 71 6.22 7.14 -7.39
CA ALA A 71 7.24 7.88 -8.11
C ALA A 71 7.51 7.32 -9.52
N ASP A 72 7.93 8.21 -10.41
CA ASP A 72 8.54 7.84 -11.67
C ASP A 72 9.98 7.37 -11.40
N ALA A 73 10.30 6.14 -11.82
CA ALA A 73 11.60 5.54 -11.57
C ALA A 73 12.74 6.21 -12.38
N ASP A 74 12.44 6.85 -13.50
CA ASP A 74 13.38 7.53 -14.38
C ASP A 74 13.62 8.98 -13.93
N THR A 75 12.55 9.79 -13.79
CA THR A 75 12.67 11.21 -13.43
C THR A 75 12.88 11.45 -11.94
N LYS A 76 12.56 10.43 -11.12
CA LYS A 76 12.51 10.47 -9.66
C LYS A 76 11.45 11.40 -9.10
N GLU A 77 10.56 11.98 -9.92
CA GLU A 77 9.45 12.78 -9.42
C GLU A 77 8.44 11.91 -8.68
N ALA A 78 7.98 12.38 -7.52
CA ALA A 78 7.16 11.60 -6.62
C ALA A 78 5.95 12.38 -6.08
N VAL A 79 4.92 11.65 -5.70
CA VAL A 79 3.74 12.13 -4.98
C VAL A 79 3.51 11.27 -3.75
N LEU A 80 2.99 11.89 -2.69
CA LEU A 80 2.65 11.24 -1.43
C LEU A 80 1.16 11.48 -1.14
N ILE A 81 0.40 10.42 -0.89
CA ILE A 81 -1.04 10.48 -0.61
C ILE A 81 -1.25 10.16 0.88
N ASP A 82 -2.08 10.98 1.53
CA ASP A 82 -2.47 10.86 2.94
C ASP A 82 -1.28 10.72 3.91
N PRO A 83 -0.31 11.67 3.89
CA PRO A 83 0.78 11.68 4.87
C PRO A 83 0.28 12.03 6.26
N VAL A 84 0.82 11.36 7.28
CA VAL A 84 0.51 11.58 8.70
C VAL A 84 1.63 12.40 9.36
N LEU A 85 1.26 13.37 10.22
CA LEU A 85 2.19 14.30 10.87
C LEU A 85 3.30 13.57 11.65
N GLU A 86 2.93 12.56 12.43
CA GLU A 86 3.81 11.79 13.30
C GLU A 86 4.87 11.00 12.51
N THR A 87 4.60 10.69 11.23
CA THR A 87 5.48 9.88 10.38
C THR A 87 6.25 10.68 9.33
N VAL A 88 6.19 12.01 9.35
CA VAL A 88 6.88 12.86 8.35
C VAL A 88 8.38 12.57 8.27
N ASP A 89 9.06 12.37 9.40
CA ASP A 89 10.50 12.08 9.41
C ASP A 89 10.83 10.70 8.80
N ARG A 90 9.94 9.70 8.99
CA ARG A 90 10.03 8.40 8.30
C ARG A 90 9.89 8.60 6.80
N ASP A 91 8.86 9.32 6.37
CA ASP A 91 8.54 9.51 4.96
C ASP A 91 9.69 10.21 4.23
N LEU A 92 10.21 11.29 4.82
CA LEU A 92 11.36 12.03 4.28
C LEU A 92 12.62 11.18 4.21
N LYS A 93 12.88 10.36 5.23
CA LYS A 93 14.02 9.44 5.20
C LYS A 93 13.92 8.47 4.02
N LEU A 94 12.75 7.87 3.80
CA LEU A 94 12.55 6.95 2.67
C LEU A 94 12.70 7.67 1.32
N ILE A 95 12.09 8.84 1.17
CA ILE A 95 12.19 9.68 -0.04
C ILE A 95 13.65 9.99 -0.35
N ASN A 96 14.45 10.37 0.66
CA ASN A 96 15.87 10.66 0.51
C ASN A 96 16.69 9.42 0.15
N GLU A 97 16.46 8.28 0.82
CA GLU A 97 17.15 7.01 0.53
C GLU A 97 16.90 6.50 -0.89
N LEU A 98 15.69 6.75 -1.42
CA LEU A 98 15.30 6.41 -2.79
C LEU A 98 15.71 7.48 -3.82
N GLY A 99 16.24 8.62 -3.38
CA GLY A 99 16.66 9.72 -4.25
C GLY A 99 15.49 10.39 -4.98
N LEU A 100 14.32 10.46 -4.35
CA LEU A 100 13.08 10.95 -4.94
C LEU A 100 12.92 12.47 -4.76
N LYS A 101 12.27 13.10 -5.73
CA LYS A 101 11.87 14.51 -5.74
C LYS A 101 10.38 14.60 -5.45
N LEU A 102 10.02 14.78 -4.19
CA LEU A 102 8.62 14.91 -3.79
C LEU A 102 8.03 16.23 -4.31
N LYS A 103 7.03 16.14 -5.20
CA LYS A 103 6.39 17.29 -5.88
C LYS A 103 5.07 17.68 -5.23
N VAL A 104 4.26 16.69 -4.86
CA VAL A 104 2.93 16.90 -4.29
C VAL A 104 2.69 15.98 -3.09
N ALA A 105 2.16 16.56 -2.01
CA ALA A 105 1.58 15.84 -0.88
C ALA A 105 0.07 16.05 -0.91
N ALA A 106 -0.67 15.05 -1.38
CA ALA A 106 -2.11 15.09 -1.58
C ALA A 106 -2.85 14.42 -0.42
N ASN A 107 -4.02 14.92 -0.06
CA ASN A 107 -4.95 14.20 0.81
C ASN A 107 -6.20 13.78 0.04
N THR A 108 -6.74 12.61 0.32
CA THR A 108 -8.00 12.11 -0.24
C THR A 108 -9.20 12.87 0.33
N HIS A 109 -9.10 13.33 1.58
CA HIS A 109 -10.12 14.13 2.25
C HIS A 109 -9.53 14.85 3.48
N CYS A 110 -10.35 15.63 4.18
CA CYS A 110 -9.99 16.20 5.48
C CYS A 110 -10.16 15.12 6.55
N HIS A 111 -9.06 14.53 7.03
CA HIS A 111 -9.06 13.41 7.97
C HIS A 111 -9.55 13.83 9.37
N ALA A 112 -10.16 12.89 10.10
CA ALA A 112 -10.69 13.11 11.46
C ALA A 112 -9.98 12.29 12.55
N ASP A 113 -9.13 11.37 12.13
CA ASP A 113 -8.43 10.37 12.95
C ASP A 113 -6.94 10.70 13.12
N HIS A 114 -6.35 11.53 12.24
CA HIS A 114 -4.97 12.00 12.33
C HIS A 114 -4.80 13.43 11.80
N ILE A 115 -3.67 14.05 12.13
CA ILE A 115 -3.29 15.36 11.57
C ILE A 115 -2.43 15.12 10.32
N THR A 116 -2.74 15.81 9.23
CA THR A 116 -1.99 15.69 7.97
C THR A 116 -0.54 16.14 8.13
N GLY A 117 0.39 15.33 7.61
CA GLY A 117 1.81 15.66 7.52
C GLY A 117 2.15 16.64 6.41
N SER A 118 1.21 16.95 5.51
CA SER A 118 1.42 17.80 4.34
C SER A 118 1.96 19.19 4.71
N GLY A 119 1.48 19.80 5.80
CA GLY A 119 1.96 21.10 6.28
C GLY A 119 3.44 21.08 6.70
N LEU A 120 3.86 20.07 7.48
CA LEU A 120 5.24 19.94 7.93
C LEU A 120 6.18 19.54 6.77
N LEU A 121 5.71 18.67 5.86
CA LEU A 121 6.47 18.31 4.66
C LEU A 121 6.80 19.54 3.82
N LYS A 122 5.85 20.49 3.66
CA LYS A 122 6.09 21.74 2.91
C LYS A 122 7.17 22.61 3.52
N GLN A 123 7.29 22.61 4.85
CA GLN A 123 8.35 23.36 5.53
C GLN A 123 9.73 22.72 5.32
N LYS A 124 9.77 21.38 5.20
CA LYS A 124 11.02 20.61 5.08
C LYS A 124 11.48 20.39 3.64
N VAL A 125 10.57 20.43 2.67
CA VAL A 125 10.85 20.15 1.25
C VAL A 125 10.53 21.37 0.41
N PHE A 126 11.59 22.05 -0.04
CA PHE A 126 11.44 23.23 -0.88
C PHE A 126 10.71 22.92 -2.19
N GLY A 127 9.69 23.72 -2.50
CA GLY A 127 8.90 23.59 -3.73
C GLY A 127 7.82 22.50 -3.72
N LEU A 128 7.66 21.76 -2.62
CA LEU A 128 6.53 20.85 -2.42
C LEU A 128 5.21 21.62 -2.40
N LYS A 129 4.17 21.06 -3.02
CA LYS A 129 2.80 21.58 -2.97
C LYS A 129 1.88 20.64 -2.18
N SER A 130 1.07 21.19 -1.28
CA SER A 130 -0.07 20.44 -0.73
C SER A 130 -1.24 20.47 -1.72
N ALA A 131 -1.97 19.35 -1.80
CA ALA A 131 -3.17 19.25 -2.63
C ALA A 131 -4.33 18.62 -1.87
N ILE A 132 -5.53 19.16 -2.05
CA ILE A 132 -6.77 18.60 -1.50
C ILE A 132 -7.97 19.03 -2.35
N SER A 133 -9.09 18.32 -2.24
CA SER A 133 -10.33 18.70 -2.92
C SER A 133 -10.80 20.10 -2.54
N LYS A 134 -11.27 20.87 -3.51
CA LYS A 134 -11.90 22.17 -3.28
C LYS A 134 -13.17 22.07 -2.41
N ASN A 135 -13.80 20.90 -2.40
CA ASN A 135 -15.04 20.64 -1.64
C ASN A 135 -14.76 20.21 -0.19
N SER A 136 -13.48 20.11 0.22
CA SER A 136 -13.11 19.70 1.59
C SER A 136 -13.26 20.80 2.65
N GLY A 137 -13.37 22.05 2.22
CA GLY A 137 -13.30 23.22 3.11
C GLY A 137 -11.90 23.51 3.67
N ALA A 138 -10.90 22.69 3.36
CA ALA A 138 -9.52 22.88 3.81
C ALA A 138 -8.70 23.76 2.84
N THR A 139 -7.60 24.33 3.33
CA THR A 139 -6.69 25.20 2.56
C THR A 139 -5.46 24.47 2.04
N ALA A 140 -5.28 24.33 0.72
CA ALA A 140 -4.06 23.76 0.14
C ALA A 140 -3.46 24.67 -0.94
N ASP A 141 -2.22 24.37 -1.39
CA ASP A 141 -1.64 25.10 -2.51
C ASP A 141 -2.36 24.78 -3.84
N ILE A 142 -2.89 23.56 -3.96
CA ILE A 142 -3.63 23.06 -5.11
C ILE A 142 -5.01 22.61 -4.65
N MET A 143 -6.05 23.28 -5.15
CA MET A 143 -7.45 22.94 -4.90
C MET A 143 -7.98 22.11 -6.06
N LEU A 144 -8.16 20.82 -5.83
CA LEU A 144 -8.50 19.84 -6.85
C LEU A 144 -10.01 19.76 -7.10
N SER A 145 -10.38 19.56 -8.36
CA SER A 145 -11.72 19.28 -8.86
C SER A 145 -11.79 17.91 -9.52
N ASP A 146 -13.00 17.41 -9.74
CA ASP A 146 -13.23 16.24 -10.58
C ASP A 146 -12.53 16.34 -11.96
N GLY A 147 -11.83 15.28 -12.36
CA GLY A 147 -11.14 15.21 -13.65
C GLY A 147 -9.74 15.84 -13.67
N ASP A 148 -9.35 16.59 -12.64
CA ASP A 148 -8.00 17.15 -12.53
C ASP A 148 -6.96 16.02 -12.49
N THR A 149 -5.72 16.36 -12.84
CA THR A 149 -4.60 15.41 -12.83
C THR A 149 -3.41 15.92 -12.04
N ILE A 150 -2.81 15.04 -11.24
CA ILE A 150 -1.52 15.26 -10.57
C ILE A 150 -0.47 14.45 -11.33
N SER A 151 0.42 15.15 -12.06
CA SER A 151 1.47 14.50 -12.85
C SER A 151 2.78 14.38 -12.06
N PHE A 152 3.52 13.29 -12.30
CA PHE A 152 4.85 13.04 -11.76
C PHE A 152 5.65 12.19 -12.76
N GLY A 153 6.64 12.81 -13.41
CA GLY A 153 7.31 12.21 -14.56
C GLY A 153 6.33 11.87 -15.68
N LYS A 154 6.39 10.63 -16.19
CA LYS A 154 5.50 10.09 -17.23
C LYS A 154 4.17 9.56 -16.69
N HIS A 155 3.97 9.57 -15.38
CA HIS A 155 2.77 9.05 -14.71
C HIS A 155 1.85 10.16 -14.21
N SER A 156 0.59 9.82 -13.97
CA SER A 156 -0.40 10.75 -13.43
C SER A 156 -1.43 10.06 -12.55
N LEU A 157 -2.02 10.83 -11.65
CA LEU A 157 -3.22 10.49 -10.88
C LEU A 157 -4.37 11.38 -11.33
N THR A 158 -5.44 10.80 -11.86
CA THR A 158 -6.71 11.48 -12.15
C THR A 158 -7.57 11.52 -10.89
N VAL A 159 -8.12 12.69 -10.59
CA VAL A 159 -9.05 12.91 -9.47
C VAL A 159 -10.45 12.50 -9.89
N ARG A 160 -11.07 11.62 -9.10
CA ARG A 160 -12.52 11.36 -9.15
C ARG A 160 -13.14 11.80 -7.85
N GLU A 161 -14.07 12.73 -7.89
CA GLU A 161 -14.86 13.09 -6.72
C GLU A 161 -15.69 11.88 -6.27
N THR A 162 -15.51 11.50 -5.01
CA THR A 162 -16.20 10.37 -4.37
C THR A 162 -16.75 10.77 -2.99
N PRO A 163 -17.57 11.84 -2.93
CA PRO A 163 -18.10 12.36 -1.66
C PRO A 163 -19.06 11.37 -0.99
N GLY A 164 -19.18 11.47 0.32
CA GLY A 164 -20.14 10.71 1.11
C GLY A 164 -19.65 10.34 2.49
N HIS A 165 -18.37 9.97 2.63
CA HIS A 165 -17.71 9.95 3.94
C HIS A 165 -17.57 11.39 4.46
N THR A 166 -17.02 12.27 3.61
CA THR A 166 -17.10 13.72 3.72
C THR A 166 -17.53 14.31 2.36
N ASP A 167 -17.88 15.60 2.31
CA ASP A 167 -18.15 16.29 1.05
C ASP A 167 -16.89 16.50 0.18
N GLY A 168 -15.70 16.46 0.79
CA GLY A 168 -14.42 16.66 0.13
C GLY A 168 -13.71 15.39 -0.32
N CYS A 169 -14.30 14.21 -0.16
CA CYS A 169 -13.63 12.97 -0.53
C CYS A 169 -13.40 12.86 -2.04
N VAL A 170 -12.16 12.50 -2.40
CA VAL A 170 -11.76 12.13 -3.75
C VAL A 170 -11.07 10.77 -3.75
N THR A 171 -11.16 10.09 -4.88
CA THR A 171 -10.37 8.91 -5.23
C THR A 171 -9.33 9.31 -6.27
N TYR A 172 -8.07 8.97 -6.03
CA TYR A 172 -7.00 9.17 -7.02
C TYR A 172 -6.82 7.90 -7.84
N VAL A 173 -6.88 7.98 -9.17
CA VAL A 173 -6.75 6.82 -10.06
C VAL A 173 -5.52 6.99 -10.93
N THR A 174 -4.68 5.96 -11.05
CA THR A 174 -3.53 6.02 -11.97
C THR A 174 -4.01 6.15 -13.42
N GLY A 175 -3.25 6.84 -14.27
CA GLY A 175 -3.64 7.07 -15.67
C GLY A 175 -3.90 5.80 -16.49
N ASP A 176 -3.27 4.68 -16.13
CA ASP A 176 -3.50 3.35 -16.71
C ASP A 176 -4.65 2.56 -16.04
N GLN A 177 -5.29 3.15 -15.02
CA GLN A 177 -6.37 2.57 -14.21
C GLN A 177 -6.02 1.25 -13.53
N SER A 178 -4.73 0.96 -13.32
CA SER A 178 -4.28 -0.23 -12.60
C SER A 178 -4.44 -0.10 -11.07
N MET A 179 -4.46 1.12 -10.54
CA MET A 179 -4.60 1.39 -9.11
C MET A 179 -5.54 2.57 -8.84
N ALA A 180 -6.30 2.50 -7.75
CA ALA A 180 -7.10 3.59 -7.22
C ALA A 180 -6.94 3.72 -5.70
N PHE A 181 -6.68 4.95 -5.24
CA PHE A 181 -6.53 5.32 -3.83
C PHE A 181 -7.84 5.92 -3.35
N THR A 182 -8.63 5.15 -2.61
CA THR A 182 -10.06 5.40 -2.40
C THR A 182 -10.37 6.23 -1.15
N GLY A 183 -9.33 6.61 -0.39
CA GLY A 183 -9.50 7.22 0.93
C GLY A 183 -10.50 6.41 1.76
N ASP A 184 -11.41 7.11 2.43
CA ASP A 184 -12.46 6.48 3.23
C ASP A 184 -13.80 6.33 2.49
N ALA A 185 -13.84 6.61 1.19
CA ALA A 185 -15.03 6.32 0.39
C ALA A 185 -15.25 4.79 0.28
N LEU A 186 -14.19 4.03 0.08
CA LEU A 186 -14.21 2.57 0.01
C LEU A 186 -13.06 2.00 0.82
N LEU A 187 -13.39 1.11 1.76
CA LEU A 187 -12.44 0.33 2.55
C LEU A 187 -12.51 -1.14 2.13
N ILE A 188 -11.50 -1.93 2.48
CA ILE A 188 -11.51 -3.36 2.15
C ILE A 188 -12.63 -4.06 2.94
N ARG A 189 -13.60 -4.67 2.24
CA ARG A 189 -14.83 -5.24 2.82
C ARG A 189 -15.61 -4.26 3.69
N GLY A 190 -15.54 -2.96 3.39
CA GLY A 190 -16.22 -1.92 4.16
C GLY A 190 -16.32 -0.60 3.44
N CYS A 191 -16.61 0.45 4.18
CA CYS A 191 -16.58 1.84 3.75
C CYS A 191 -16.45 2.72 4.99
N GLY A 192 -16.01 3.97 4.81
CA GLY A 192 -15.99 4.97 5.86
C GLY A 192 -17.39 5.22 6.43
N ARG A 193 -17.42 5.75 7.65
CA ARG A 193 -18.66 6.21 8.31
C ARG A 193 -19.23 7.44 7.58
N THR A 194 -20.50 7.77 7.80
CA THR A 194 -21.17 8.88 7.08
C THR A 194 -22.02 9.77 7.97
N ASP A 195 -21.77 9.76 9.27
CA ASP A 195 -22.54 10.44 10.32
C ASP A 195 -21.83 11.68 10.90
N PHE A 196 -20.64 12.01 10.38
CA PHE A 196 -19.84 13.21 10.70
C PHE A 196 -19.38 13.91 9.41
N GLN A 197 -18.81 15.12 9.53
CA GLN A 197 -18.15 15.85 8.42
C GLN A 197 -19.01 15.97 7.15
N GLN A 198 -20.29 16.33 7.31
CA GLN A 198 -21.27 16.44 6.22
C GLN A 198 -21.50 15.13 5.46
N GLY A 199 -21.17 13.99 6.09
CA GLY A 199 -21.33 12.66 5.53
C GLY A 199 -22.79 12.35 5.15
N CYS A 200 -22.94 11.54 4.10
CA CYS A 200 -24.23 11.11 3.58
C CYS A 200 -24.10 9.72 2.95
N SER A 201 -24.78 8.73 3.53
CA SER A 201 -24.74 7.34 3.04
C SER A 201 -25.25 7.23 1.59
N GLN A 202 -26.32 7.95 1.24
CA GLN A 202 -26.84 7.92 -0.13
C GLN A 202 -25.83 8.49 -1.14
N LYS A 203 -25.11 9.55 -0.76
CA LYS A 203 -24.05 10.16 -1.58
C LYS A 203 -22.88 9.20 -1.72
N LEU A 204 -22.45 8.58 -0.61
CA LEU A 204 -21.38 7.59 -0.58
C LEU A 204 -21.68 6.41 -1.51
N TYR A 205 -22.87 5.84 -1.40
CA TYR A 205 -23.30 4.71 -2.23
C TYR A 205 -23.21 5.05 -3.72
N LYS A 206 -23.78 6.20 -4.11
CA LYS A 206 -23.73 6.68 -5.50
C LYS A 206 -22.29 6.91 -5.96
N SER A 207 -21.46 7.55 -5.14
CA SER A 207 -20.04 7.79 -5.42
C SER A 207 -19.29 6.49 -5.71
N VAL A 208 -19.39 5.49 -4.82
CA VAL A 208 -18.70 4.21 -5.00
C VAL A 208 -19.18 3.51 -6.27
N HIS A 209 -20.50 3.37 -6.45
CA HIS A 209 -21.07 2.65 -7.59
C HIS A 209 -20.78 3.33 -8.94
N GLN A 210 -20.79 4.66 -9.00
CA GLN A 210 -20.64 5.41 -10.26
C GLN A 210 -19.20 5.73 -10.60
N ARG A 211 -18.31 5.84 -9.60
CA ARG A 211 -16.96 6.38 -9.78
C ARG A 211 -15.86 5.36 -9.51
N ILE A 212 -16.09 4.38 -8.64
CA ILE A 212 -15.09 3.35 -8.29
C ILE A 212 -15.45 2.02 -8.96
N PHE A 213 -16.69 1.54 -8.84
CA PHE A 213 -17.10 0.26 -9.43
C PHE A 213 -17.21 0.29 -10.97
N THR A 214 -17.04 1.44 -11.59
CA THR A 214 -16.92 1.61 -13.04
C THR A 214 -15.48 1.47 -13.56
N LEU A 215 -14.49 1.32 -12.67
CA LEU A 215 -13.11 1.00 -13.04
C LEU A 215 -12.98 -0.46 -13.51
N PRO A 216 -11.89 -0.83 -14.21
CA PRO A 216 -11.64 -2.22 -14.57
C PRO A 216 -11.64 -3.13 -13.34
N GLY A 217 -12.21 -4.33 -13.47
CA GLY A 217 -12.33 -5.29 -12.36
C GLY A 217 -11.01 -5.62 -11.65
N HIS A 218 -9.90 -5.63 -12.39
CA HIS A 218 -8.56 -5.90 -11.88
C HIS A 218 -7.87 -4.67 -11.25
N CYS A 219 -8.49 -3.49 -11.28
CA CYS A 219 -7.95 -2.28 -10.67
C CYS A 219 -7.79 -2.51 -9.16
N LEU A 220 -6.57 -2.30 -8.67
CA LEU A 220 -6.23 -2.44 -7.26
C LEU A 220 -6.81 -1.27 -6.47
N LEU A 221 -7.44 -1.57 -5.32
CA LEU A 221 -8.05 -0.60 -4.43
C LEU A 221 -7.22 -0.46 -3.16
N TYR A 222 -6.74 0.76 -2.94
CA TYR A 222 -5.87 1.14 -1.82
C TYR A 222 -6.62 2.14 -0.92
N PRO A 223 -7.14 1.70 0.25
CA PRO A 223 -7.97 2.53 1.11
C PRO A 223 -7.17 3.55 1.94
N GLY A 224 -7.83 4.52 2.56
CA GLY A 224 -7.22 5.39 3.56
C GLY A 224 -6.83 4.63 4.83
N HIS A 225 -7.63 3.63 5.22
CA HIS A 225 -7.45 2.87 6.45
C HIS A 225 -7.73 1.38 6.28
N ASP A 226 -7.14 0.56 7.16
CA ASP A 226 -7.59 -0.80 7.43
C ASP A 226 -7.38 -1.18 8.89
N TYR A 227 -8.36 -1.87 9.47
CA TYR A 227 -8.39 -2.24 10.89
C TYR A 227 -8.24 -3.75 11.12
N LYS A 228 -7.89 -4.52 10.08
CA LYS A 228 -7.82 -5.98 10.07
C LYS A 228 -6.49 -6.54 9.53
N GLY A 229 -5.54 -5.66 9.19
CA GLY A 229 -4.24 -6.01 8.61
C GLY A 229 -4.29 -6.33 7.12
N GLN A 230 -5.32 -5.88 6.39
CA GLN A 230 -5.48 -6.04 4.96
C GLN A 230 -4.92 -4.82 4.23
N THR A 231 -4.15 -5.03 3.16
CA THR A 231 -3.37 -3.97 2.52
C THR A 231 -3.93 -3.51 1.17
N VAL A 232 -4.66 -4.38 0.46
CA VAL A 232 -5.18 -4.11 -0.89
C VAL A 232 -6.40 -5.00 -1.18
N SER A 233 -7.31 -4.51 -2.04
CA SER A 233 -8.40 -5.28 -2.65
C SER A 233 -8.47 -4.99 -4.16
N THR A 234 -9.50 -5.47 -4.84
CA THR A 234 -9.79 -5.13 -6.24
C THR A 234 -11.24 -4.71 -6.43
N VAL A 235 -11.51 -4.01 -7.54
CA VAL A 235 -12.89 -3.66 -7.91
C VAL A 235 -13.78 -4.90 -8.00
N ASP A 236 -13.28 -5.97 -8.63
CA ASP A 236 -14.00 -7.24 -8.75
C ASP A 236 -14.31 -7.88 -7.40
N GLU A 237 -13.38 -7.76 -6.45
CA GLU A 237 -13.57 -8.27 -5.11
C GLU A 237 -14.61 -7.46 -4.34
N GLU A 238 -14.56 -6.14 -4.37
CA GLU A 238 -15.48 -5.29 -3.61
C GLU A 238 -16.89 -5.29 -4.20
N THR A 239 -17.03 -5.35 -5.53
CA THR A 239 -18.34 -5.48 -6.20
C THR A 239 -19.05 -6.80 -5.90
N LYS A 240 -18.31 -7.86 -5.54
CA LYS A 240 -18.87 -9.18 -5.22
C LYS A 240 -19.03 -9.43 -3.72
N PHE A 241 -18.09 -8.93 -2.91
CA PHE A 241 -17.95 -9.37 -1.51
C PHE A 241 -18.00 -8.25 -0.48
N ASN A 242 -18.15 -6.97 -0.86
CA ASN A 242 -18.31 -5.92 0.14
C ASN A 242 -19.66 -6.09 0.86
N PRO A 243 -19.68 -6.34 2.19
CA PRO A 243 -20.89 -6.72 2.91
C PRO A 243 -21.94 -5.60 3.01
N ARG A 244 -21.55 -4.34 2.70
CA ARG A 244 -22.43 -3.17 2.74
C ARG A 244 -22.78 -2.70 1.34
N LEU A 245 -21.77 -2.46 0.50
CA LEU A 245 -21.95 -1.79 -0.80
C LEU A 245 -22.52 -2.70 -1.89
N THR A 246 -22.58 -4.01 -1.66
CA THR A 246 -23.32 -4.96 -2.51
C THR A 246 -24.82 -5.00 -2.21
N LYS A 247 -25.26 -4.36 -1.12
CA LYS A 247 -26.68 -4.26 -0.79
C LYS A 247 -27.39 -3.23 -1.68
N PRO A 248 -28.71 -3.35 -1.86
CA PRO A 248 -29.53 -2.26 -2.39
C PRO A 248 -29.33 -0.97 -1.58
N LEU A 249 -29.51 0.18 -2.23
CA LEU A 249 -29.25 1.50 -1.65
C LEU A 249 -29.99 1.73 -0.31
N ASP A 250 -31.27 1.35 -0.24
CA ASP A 250 -32.10 1.50 0.96
C ASP A 250 -31.59 0.63 2.12
N GLU A 251 -31.21 -0.62 1.85
CA GLU A 251 -30.60 -1.51 2.83
C GLU A 251 -29.23 -0.96 3.29
N PHE A 252 -28.40 -0.46 2.37
CA PHE A 252 -27.12 0.17 2.71
C PHE A 252 -27.31 1.38 3.65
N VAL A 253 -28.21 2.31 3.31
CA VAL A 253 -28.51 3.49 4.15
C VAL A 253 -29.01 3.04 5.52
N LYS A 254 -29.89 2.04 5.57
CA LYS A 254 -30.37 1.48 6.84
C LYS A 254 -29.23 0.88 7.67
N ILE A 255 -28.31 0.13 7.06
CA ILE A 255 -27.15 -0.43 7.77
C ILE A 255 -26.29 0.70 8.35
N MET A 256 -25.93 1.70 7.53
CA MET A 256 -25.05 2.79 7.94
C MET A 256 -25.63 3.62 9.09
N ASN A 257 -26.93 3.91 9.06
CA ASN A 257 -27.63 4.64 10.12
C ASN A 257 -27.71 3.87 11.46
N ASN A 258 -27.51 2.55 11.45
CA ASN A 258 -27.64 1.70 12.63
C ASN A 258 -26.29 1.18 13.16
N LEU A 259 -25.14 1.69 12.69
CA LEU A 259 -23.82 1.24 13.14
C LEU A 259 -23.50 1.65 14.59
N ASN A 260 -24.15 2.68 15.13
CA ASN A 260 -24.00 3.17 16.52
C ASN A 260 -22.53 3.29 16.98
N LEU A 261 -21.67 3.84 16.13
CA LEU A 261 -20.24 3.97 16.40
C LEU A 261 -19.97 5.14 17.35
N PRO A 262 -18.99 5.02 18.27
CA PRO A 262 -18.59 6.14 19.11
C PRO A 262 -18.09 7.31 18.24
N LYS A 263 -18.17 8.53 18.78
CA LYS A 263 -17.54 9.71 18.18
C LYS A 263 -16.04 9.41 17.92
N PRO A 264 -15.47 9.75 16.75
CA PRO A 264 -14.05 9.51 16.51
C PRO A 264 -13.18 10.25 17.53
N ALA A 265 -12.17 9.57 18.06
CA ALA A 265 -11.43 10.04 19.24
C ALA A 265 -10.66 11.35 19.02
N LYS A 266 -10.17 11.60 17.80
CA LYS A 266 -9.37 12.79 17.46
C LYS A 266 -10.11 13.84 16.64
N ILE A 267 -11.41 13.67 16.34
CA ILE A 267 -12.12 14.56 15.38
C ILE A 267 -12.08 16.04 15.76
N ASP A 268 -12.18 16.35 17.06
CA ASP A 268 -12.18 17.73 17.58
C ASP A 268 -10.81 18.42 17.48
N ILE A 269 -9.75 17.65 17.22
CA ILE A 269 -8.37 18.14 17.09
C ILE A 269 -7.93 18.05 15.62
N ALA A 270 -8.14 16.89 15.00
CA ALA A 270 -7.72 16.58 13.64
C ALA A 270 -8.40 17.47 12.61
N VAL A 271 -9.74 17.59 12.65
CA VAL A 271 -10.48 18.36 11.62
C VAL A 271 -10.08 19.83 11.63
N PRO A 272 -10.05 20.56 12.78
CA PRO A 272 -9.59 21.95 12.79
C PRO A 272 -8.14 22.11 12.31
N ALA A 273 -7.23 21.20 12.68
CA ALA A 273 -5.84 21.25 12.24
C ALA A 273 -5.71 21.04 10.73
N ASN A 274 -6.47 20.07 10.20
CA ASN A 274 -6.45 19.69 8.79
C ASN A 274 -7.12 20.72 7.87
N LEU A 275 -8.19 21.39 8.33
CA LEU A 275 -8.81 22.48 7.57
C LEU A 275 -7.86 23.63 7.27
N LEU A 276 -6.88 23.87 8.14
CA LEU A 276 -5.95 24.99 8.02
C LEU A 276 -4.55 24.55 7.58
N HIS A 277 -4.33 23.25 7.38
CA HIS A 277 -3.00 22.64 7.22
C HIS A 277 -1.99 23.14 8.28
N ILE A 278 -2.49 23.42 9.49
CA ILE A 278 -1.72 24.06 10.55
C ILE A 278 -0.79 23.04 11.21
N HIS A 279 0.49 23.42 11.29
CA HIS A 279 1.37 22.91 12.33
C HIS A 279 0.95 23.54 13.65
N LEU A 280 0.33 22.76 14.55
CA LEU A 280 0.24 23.19 15.94
C LEU A 280 1.68 23.34 16.45
N PRO A 281 2.11 24.53 16.90
CA PRO A 281 3.46 24.67 17.45
C PRO A 281 3.59 23.64 18.57
N SER A 282 4.62 22.79 18.46
CA SER A 282 4.98 21.87 19.53
C SER A 282 5.04 22.66 20.82
N GLY A 283 4.04 22.44 21.68
CA GLY A 283 3.91 23.14 22.96
C GLY A 283 5.26 23.09 23.67
N GLY A 284 5.68 24.27 24.15
CA GLY A 284 6.99 24.46 24.77
C GLY A 284 7.32 23.36 25.77
N ARG A 285 8.63 23.09 25.89
CA ARG A 285 9.23 22.22 26.90
C ARG A 285 8.38 22.23 28.17
N ARG A 286 7.59 21.17 28.40
CA ARG A 286 7.15 20.88 29.76
C ARG A 286 8.40 20.45 30.49
N ASP A 287 8.83 21.36 31.34
CA ASP A 287 9.91 21.23 32.29
C ASP A 287 9.89 19.82 32.89
N GLN A 288 10.99 19.10 32.74
CA GLN A 288 11.23 17.86 33.46
C GLN A 288 11.48 18.23 34.91
N ARG A 289 10.41 18.51 35.66
CA ARG A 289 10.44 18.57 37.12
C ARG A 289 9.02 18.59 37.69
N SER A 290 8.80 17.64 38.58
CA SER A 290 7.61 17.45 39.42
C SER A 290 6.34 16.92 38.73
N CYS A 291 6.17 15.61 38.77
CA CYS A 291 4.93 14.97 39.18
C CYS A 291 5.30 13.62 39.80
N ALA A 292 5.65 13.66 41.08
CA ALA A 292 5.56 12.48 41.92
C ALA A 292 4.08 12.07 41.98
N HIS A 293 3.78 10.84 41.57
CA HIS A 293 2.55 10.18 41.96
C HIS A 293 2.83 8.75 42.42
N ARG A 294 2.15 8.43 43.52
CA ARG A 294 2.32 7.30 44.43
C ARG A 294 1.92 5.96 43.80
N PRO A 295 2.42 4.83 44.36
CA PRO A 295 2.05 3.49 43.91
C PRO A 295 0.73 3.01 44.55
N GLY A 296 -0.01 2.19 43.80
CA GLY A 296 -1.20 1.43 44.22
C GLY A 296 -2.39 1.72 43.31
N SER A 297 -3.07 0.75 42.68
CA SER A 297 -3.29 -0.66 43.02
C SER A 297 -3.87 -1.39 41.79
N GLY A 298 -3.52 -2.67 41.57
CA GLY A 298 -4.09 -3.46 40.48
C GLY A 298 -3.28 -4.69 40.04
N ASP A 299 -3.23 -5.69 40.92
CA ASP A 299 -3.20 -7.14 40.61
C ASP A 299 -2.12 -7.73 39.67
N SER A 300 -0.84 -7.64 40.05
CA SER A 300 0.25 -8.48 39.50
C SER A 300 0.68 -9.63 40.41
N GLY A 301 -0.10 -9.91 41.47
CA GLY A 301 0.27 -10.81 42.56
C GLY A 301 -0.13 -12.28 42.39
N ARG A 302 -0.92 -12.64 41.37
CA ARG A 302 -1.45 -14.02 41.21
C ARG A 302 -0.66 -14.92 40.26
N ASP A 303 0.06 -14.36 39.29
CA ASP A 303 0.73 -15.19 38.26
C ASP A 303 2.14 -15.70 38.66
N LEU A 304 2.82 -15.04 39.60
CA LEU A 304 4.15 -15.46 40.05
C LEU A 304 4.13 -16.66 41.01
N LYS A 305 2.99 -16.91 41.68
CA LYS A 305 2.85 -18.02 42.63
C LYS A 305 2.67 -19.36 41.91
N LEU A 306 1.95 -19.37 40.78
CA LEU A 306 1.70 -20.55 39.96
C LEU A 306 2.96 -21.07 39.25
N ILE A 307 3.89 -20.18 38.88
CA ILE A 307 5.13 -20.53 38.18
C ILE A 307 6.12 -21.26 39.11
N ASN A 308 6.16 -20.88 40.39
CA ASN A 308 7.04 -21.52 41.38
C ASN A 308 6.47 -22.84 41.91
N GLU A 309 5.15 -22.98 42.02
CA GLU A 309 4.49 -24.22 42.47
C GLU A 309 4.56 -25.36 41.43
N LEU A 310 4.74 -25.04 40.13
CA LEU A 310 4.79 -26.01 39.04
C LEU A 310 6.20 -26.52 38.67
N GLY A 311 7.26 -26.07 39.35
CA GLY A 311 8.63 -26.58 39.15
C GLY A 311 9.20 -26.42 37.73
N LEU A 312 8.60 -25.56 36.89
CA LEU A 312 9.00 -25.41 35.49
C LEU A 312 10.29 -24.59 35.37
N LYS A 313 11.42 -25.29 35.18
CA LYS A 313 12.69 -24.67 34.77
C LYS A 313 12.61 -24.21 33.31
N LEU A 314 12.37 -22.93 33.09
CA LEU A 314 12.49 -22.28 31.77
C LEU A 314 13.96 -22.24 31.31
N LYS A 315 14.37 -23.17 30.44
CA LYS A 315 15.56 -23.03 29.59
C LYS A 315 15.20 -22.17 28.37
N VAL A 316 15.71 -20.94 28.28
CA VAL A 316 15.58 -20.10 27.09
C VAL A 316 16.96 -19.75 26.55
N ALA A 317 17.30 -20.33 25.40
CA ALA A 317 18.38 -19.87 24.52
C ALA A 317 18.04 -20.25 23.06
N GLY A 318 17.43 -19.34 22.31
CA GLY A 318 17.28 -19.47 20.86
C GLY A 318 18.60 -19.14 20.18
N CYS A 319 19.35 -20.15 19.76
CA CYS A 319 20.69 -20.02 19.17
C CYS A 319 20.68 -19.15 17.88
N SER A 320 21.39 -18.03 17.89
CA SER A 320 21.57 -17.08 16.77
C SER A 320 22.07 -17.75 15.47
N GLN A 321 22.71 -18.91 15.56
CA GLN A 321 23.10 -19.72 14.40
C GLN A 321 21.91 -20.32 13.64
N LYS A 322 20.82 -20.72 14.34
CA LYS A 322 19.61 -21.25 13.67
C LYS A 322 18.89 -20.16 12.88
N LEU A 323 18.86 -18.94 13.43
CA LEU A 323 18.32 -17.76 12.76
C LEU A 323 19.13 -17.41 11.51
N TYR A 324 20.46 -17.41 11.61
CA TYR A 324 21.36 -17.18 10.47
C TYR A 324 21.06 -18.13 9.31
N LYS A 325 20.98 -19.43 9.57
CA LYS A 325 20.70 -20.44 8.53
C LYS A 325 19.36 -20.20 7.85
N SER A 326 18.31 -19.88 8.61
CA SER A 326 16.99 -19.65 8.04
C SER A 326 16.90 -18.37 7.19
N VAL A 327 17.65 -17.34 7.55
CA VAL A 327 17.65 -16.05 6.83
C VAL A 327 18.59 -16.11 5.61
N HIS A 328 19.84 -16.54 5.81
CA HIS A 328 20.85 -16.55 4.74
C HIS A 328 20.62 -17.63 3.67
N GLN A 329 20.19 -18.84 4.04
CA GLN A 329 20.08 -19.92 3.07
C GLN A 329 18.76 -19.89 2.27
N ARG A 330 17.74 -19.17 2.75
CA ARG A 330 16.40 -19.17 2.15
C ARG A 330 15.93 -17.83 1.61
N ILE A 331 16.37 -16.71 2.17
CA ILE A 331 15.90 -15.37 1.77
C ILE A 331 16.86 -14.73 0.78
N PHE A 332 18.17 -14.75 1.06
CA PHE A 332 19.19 -14.17 0.18
C PHE A 332 19.60 -15.05 -1.01
N THR A 333 18.94 -16.21 -1.18
CA THR A 333 19.01 -17.03 -2.39
C THR A 333 17.88 -16.72 -3.38
N LEU A 334 16.93 -15.86 -3.01
CA LEU A 334 15.85 -15.40 -3.87
C LEU A 334 16.33 -14.30 -4.83
N PRO A 335 15.67 -14.12 -6.00
CA PRO A 335 15.92 -12.99 -6.87
C PRO A 335 15.77 -11.65 -6.14
N GLY A 336 16.65 -10.69 -6.47
CA GLY A 336 16.74 -9.40 -5.80
C GLY A 336 15.46 -8.58 -5.73
N HIS A 337 14.58 -8.71 -6.73
CA HIS A 337 13.29 -8.01 -6.82
C HIS A 337 12.17 -8.66 -6.00
N CYS A 338 12.39 -9.82 -5.36
CA CYS A 338 11.37 -10.47 -4.55
C CYS A 338 11.02 -9.63 -3.31
N LEU A 339 9.72 -9.39 -3.11
CA LEU A 339 9.20 -8.69 -1.93
C LEU A 339 9.19 -9.60 -0.70
N LEU A 340 9.61 -9.03 0.43
CA LEU A 340 9.67 -9.67 1.74
C LEU A 340 8.56 -9.10 2.63
N TYR A 341 7.76 -10.01 3.19
CA TYR A 341 6.63 -9.68 4.06
C TYR A 341 6.97 -10.03 5.51
N PRO A 342 7.14 -9.06 6.41
CA PRO A 342 7.34 -9.34 7.82
C PRO A 342 6.05 -9.86 8.46
N ARG A 343 6.14 -10.94 9.24
CA ARG A 343 5.00 -11.52 9.97
C ARG A 343 4.59 -10.73 11.22
N HIS A 344 5.54 -10.02 11.82
CA HIS A 344 5.30 -9.06 12.89
C HIS A 344 6.20 -7.86 12.64
N ASP A 345 5.58 -6.71 12.41
CA ASP A 345 6.26 -5.45 12.23
C ASP A 345 6.12 -4.62 13.50
N TYR A 346 7.13 -4.70 14.37
CA TYR A 346 7.16 -3.95 15.63
C TYR A 346 7.48 -2.47 15.43
N LYS A 347 7.75 -2.01 14.19
CA LYS A 347 8.08 -0.62 13.87
C LYS A 347 7.21 -0.01 12.77
N GLY A 348 6.25 -0.75 12.21
CA GLY A 348 5.32 -0.28 11.17
C GLY A 348 5.97 0.02 9.81
N ASP A 349 7.22 -0.38 9.60
CA ASP A 349 8.01 0.02 8.45
C ASP A 349 8.54 -1.17 7.62
N ARG A 350 8.00 -1.23 6.40
CA ARG A 350 8.52 -1.79 5.13
C ARG A 350 8.05 -3.19 4.72
N LEU A 351 7.31 -3.19 3.59
CA LEU A 351 7.65 -4.11 2.50
C LEU A 351 9.01 -3.70 1.91
N SER A 352 9.94 -4.63 1.84
CA SER A 352 11.25 -4.44 1.21
C SER A 352 11.52 -5.57 0.22
N THR A 353 12.34 -5.31 -0.78
CA THR A 353 12.87 -6.33 -1.69
C THR A 353 14.12 -6.98 -1.11
N VAL A 354 14.50 -8.15 -1.62
CA VAL A 354 15.75 -8.83 -1.23
C VAL A 354 16.97 -7.94 -1.47
N ASP A 355 17.01 -7.19 -2.57
CA ASP A 355 18.09 -6.22 -2.85
C ASP A 355 18.13 -5.08 -1.84
N GLU A 356 16.96 -4.59 -1.41
CA GLU A 356 16.87 -3.54 -0.39
C GLU A 356 17.32 -4.05 0.99
N GLU A 357 16.90 -5.24 1.42
CA GLU A 357 17.41 -5.81 2.67
C GLU A 357 18.93 -6.08 2.59
N THR A 358 19.42 -6.52 1.44
CA THR A 358 20.86 -6.72 1.20
C THR A 358 21.63 -5.39 1.32
N LYS A 359 21.05 -4.30 0.81
CA LYS A 359 21.67 -2.97 0.78
C LYS A 359 21.58 -2.24 2.13
N PHE A 360 20.43 -2.28 2.78
CA PHE A 360 20.11 -1.43 3.93
C PHE A 360 20.20 -2.14 5.27
N ASN A 361 20.35 -3.47 5.28
CA ASN A 361 20.47 -4.26 6.50
C ASN A 361 21.82 -5.00 6.52
N PRO A 362 22.95 -4.28 6.69
CA PRO A 362 24.30 -4.82 6.50
C PRO A 362 24.67 -5.94 7.48
N ARG A 363 23.93 -6.09 8.58
CA ARG A 363 24.08 -7.25 9.49
C ARG A 363 23.63 -8.55 8.82
N LEU A 364 22.61 -8.52 7.97
CA LEU A 364 22.04 -9.68 7.27
C LEU A 364 22.90 -10.14 6.09
N THR A 365 24.01 -9.45 5.80
CA THR A 365 24.97 -9.84 4.76
C THR A 365 26.32 -10.25 5.34
N LYS A 366 26.47 -10.27 6.67
CA LYS A 366 27.71 -10.66 7.34
C LYS A 366 27.94 -12.17 7.35
N PRO A 367 29.20 -12.64 7.43
CA PRO A 367 29.53 -14.03 7.72
C PRO A 367 28.94 -14.48 9.06
N LEU A 368 28.68 -15.79 9.21
CA LEU A 368 28.01 -16.39 10.38
C LEU A 368 28.57 -15.91 11.71
N ASP A 369 29.89 -15.91 11.87
CA ASP A 369 30.55 -15.57 13.13
C ASP A 369 30.35 -14.09 13.51
N GLU A 370 30.32 -13.21 12.52
CA GLU A 370 30.10 -11.77 12.73
C GLU A 370 28.61 -11.47 12.97
N PHE A 371 27.70 -12.14 12.25
CA PHE A 371 26.26 -12.06 12.51
C PHE A 371 25.92 -12.50 13.94
N VAL A 372 26.46 -13.65 14.38
CA VAL A 372 26.23 -14.19 15.73
C VAL A 372 26.73 -13.22 16.79
N LYS A 373 27.92 -12.63 16.60
CA LYS A 373 28.45 -11.59 17.50
C LYS A 373 27.55 -10.37 17.57
N ILE A 374 27.11 -9.84 16.42
CA ILE A 374 26.19 -8.69 16.37
C ILE A 374 24.88 -9.00 17.10
N MET A 375 24.25 -10.14 16.79
CA MET A 375 22.96 -10.50 17.37
C MET A 375 23.02 -10.76 18.88
N ASN A 376 24.13 -11.31 19.38
CA ASN A 376 24.33 -11.52 20.81
C ASN A 376 24.61 -10.22 21.58
N ASN A 377 25.10 -9.18 20.89
CA ASN A 377 25.39 -7.86 21.48
C ASN A 377 24.22 -6.88 21.37
N LEU A 378 23.17 -7.21 20.61
CA LEU A 378 21.94 -6.44 20.56
C LEU A 378 21.18 -6.64 21.88
N ASN A 379 21.20 -5.63 22.75
CA ASN A 379 20.50 -5.62 24.03
C ASN A 379 18.98 -5.43 23.83
N LEU A 380 18.35 -6.36 23.11
CA LEU A 380 16.91 -6.33 22.81
C LEU A 380 16.13 -6.83 24.04
N PRO A 381 14.99 -6.20 24.39
CA PRO A 381 14.12 -6.72 25.43
C PRO A 381 13.73 -8.16 25.06
N LYS A 382 13.93 -9.10 25.99
CA LYS A 382 13.61 -10.53 25.79
C LYS A 382 12.15 -10.66 25.32
N PRO A 383 11.87 -11.11 24.09
CA PRO A 383 10.51 -11.32 23.66
C PRO A 383 9.92 -12.51 24.42
N ALA A 384 8.74 -12.34 25.00
CA ALA A 384 7.87 -13.46 25.30
C ALA A 384 7.52 -14.11 23.95
N LYS A 385 8.11 -15.28 23.67
CA LYS A 385 7.98 -16.09 22.44
C LYS A 385 8.85 -15.63 21.26
N ILE A 386 10.08 -16.15 21.19
CA ILE A 386 10.91 -16.14 19.98
C ILE A 386 10.47 -17.32 19.11
N GLY A 387 9.72 -17.03 18.05
CA GLY A 387 9.25 -18.06 17.13
C GLY A 387 8.67 -17.49 15.85
N THR A 388 9.36 -16.55 15.18
CA THR A 388 8.83 -16.02 13.93
C THR A 388 9.94 -15.56 12.98
N VAL A 389 10.26 -16.38 11.99
CA VAL A 389 11.10 -16.02 10.83
C VAL A 389 10.18 -15.76 9.64
N LEU A 390 10.52 -14.75 8.84
CA LEU A 390 9.83 -14.27 7.64
C LEU A 390 9.30 -15.40 6.74
N PHE A 391 8.11 -15.23 6.18
CA PHE A 391 7.60 -16.06 5.09
C PHE A 391 7.89 -15.39 3.75
N CYS A 392 8.43 -16.16 2.80
CA CYS A 392 8.51 -15.78 1.40
C CYS A 392 7.26 -16.29 0.68
N SER A 393 6.46 -15.39 0.11
CA SER A 393 5.45 -15.77 -0.88
C SER A 393 6.14 -16.01 -2.21
N TYR A 394 6.40 -17.27 -2.56
CA TYR A 394 6.74 -17.65 -3.92
C TYR A 394 5.55 -17.34 -4.84
N CYS A 395 5.81 -16.77 -6.02
CA CYS A 395 4.85 -16.61 -7.12
C CYS A 395 3.94 -17.85 -7.24
N MET A 396 2.68 -17.74 -6.82
CA MET A 396 1.67 -18.74 -7.16
C MET A 396 1.22 -18.46 -8.59
N ASN A 397 1.98 -18.98 -9.55
CA ASN A 397 1.42 -19.36 -10.83
C ASN A 397 1.64 -20.87 -11.02
N SER A 398 0.52 -21.59 -11.01
CA SER A 398 0.31 -22.97 -11.45
C SER A 398 0.77 -24.14 -10.54
N ARG A 399 -0.27 -24.90 -10.12
CA ARG A 399 -0.30 -26.32 -9.70
C ARG A 399 0.32 -26.68 -8.34
N LYS A 400 -0.52 -26.66 -7.29
CA LYS A 400 -1.09 -27.86 -6.64
C LYS A 400 -1.69 -27.48 -5.28
N TYR A 401 -2.99 -27.74 -5.16
CA TYR A 401 -3.69 -27.91 -3.89
C TYR A 401 -3.15 -29.15 -3.17
N GLN A 402 -2.79 -29.02 -1.90
CA GLN A 402 -3.19 -29.93 -0.80
C GLN A 402 -2.85 -29.29 0.55
#